data_AF-A0A960NP95-F1
#
_entry.id   AF-A0A960NP95-F1
#
_cell.length_a   1.000
_cell.length_b   1.000
_cell.length_c   1.000
_cell.angle_alpha   90.00
_cell.angle_beta   90.00
_cell.angle_gamma   90.00
#
_symmetry.space_group_name_H-M   'P 1'
#
loop_
_entity.id
_entity.type
_entity.pdbx_description
1 polymer ?
#
loop_
_entity_poly.entity_id
_entity_poly.type
_entity_poly.pdbx_seq_one_letter_code
_entity_poly.pdbx_strand_id
1 'polypeptide(L)'
;MPSGPPGPTYRTLDQVEPRIPLSEAPVAITNAGSYYLTQNLSNFVAIAANNVTLDLMGFSIHSPFGSAITMGFPQTNIVIRNGFLSAAN
;
A
#
# COMPACT_ATOMS: atom_id res chain seq x y z
N MET A 1 36.03 13.10 -31.96
CA MET A 1 36.12 12.07 -30.89
C MET A 1 34.80 11.31 -30.83
N PRO A 2 34.78 9.99 -30.54
CA PRO A 2 33.54 9.25 -30.39
C PRO A 2 32.83 9.67 -29.10
N SER A 3 31.50 9.67 -29.10
CA SER A 3 30.66 10.01 -27.95
C SER A 3 31.06 9.18 -26.72
N GLY A 4 31.30 9.87 -25.60
CA GLY A 4 31.71 9.24 -24.34
C GLY A 4 30.65 8.28 -23.77
N PRO A 5 31.06 7.38 -22.86
CA PRO A 5 30.19 6.34 -22.32
C PRO A 5 28.92 6.96 -21.68
N PRO A 6 27.75 6.30 -21.82
CA PRO A 6 26.51 6.81 -21.24
C PRO A 6 26.67 7.02 -19.73
N GLY A 7 26.33 8.22 -19.27
CA GLY A 7 26.40 8.57 -17.85
C GLY A 7 25.48 7.68 -17.01
N PRO A 8 25.83 7.44 -15.73
CA PRO A 8 25.03 6.61 -14.84
C PRO A 8 23.61 7.16 -14.72
N THR A 9 22.63 6.39 -15.17
CA THR A 9 21.19 6.68 -15.04
C THR A 9 20.68 6.11 -13.72
N TYR A 10 21.12 6.66 -12.60
CA TYR A 10 20.51 6.35 -11.31
C TYR A 10 19.34 7.31 -11.08
N ARG A 11 18.12 6.77 -10.95
CA ARG A 11 17.04 7.53 -10.32
C ARG A 11 17.39 7.70 -8.85
N THR A 12 17.40 8.93 -8.35
CA THR A 12 17.51 9.17 -6.90
C THR A 12 16.23 8.66 -6.22
N LEU A 13 16.36 8.16 -4.99
CA LEU A 13 15.22 7.73 -4.15
C LEU A 13 14.15 8.84 -4.01
N ASP A 14 14.52 10.09 -4.26
CA ASP A 14 13.65 11.27 -4.22
C ASP A 14 12.65 11.36 -5.39
N GLN A 15 12.79 10.50 -6.42
CA GLN A 15 11.74 10.31 -7.45
C GLN A 15 10.68 9.27 -7.06
N VAL A 16 10.79 8.67 -5.87
CA VAL A 16 9.75 7.82 -5.29
C VAL A 16 8.81 8.72 -4.49
N GLU A 17 7.56 8.80 -4.92
CA GLU A 17 6.50 9.50 -4.17
C GLU A 17 6.47 8.97 -2.72
N PRO A 18 6.52 9.84 -1.69
CA PRO A 18 6.62 9.40 -0.30
C PRO A 18 5.50 8.43 0.04
N ARG A 19 5.87 7.21 0.46
CA ARG A 19 4.89 6.21 0.88
C ARG A 19 4.72 6.28 2.40
N ILE A 20 3.48 6.15 2.86
CA ILE A 20 3.12 6.18 4.28
C ILE A 20 3.17 4.74 4.83
N PRO A 21 4.06 4.42 5.78
CA PRO A 21 4.11 3.08 6.37
C PRO A 21 2.89 2.81 7.24
N LEU A 22 2.37 1.59 7.16
CA LEU A 22 1.38 1.03 8.07
C LEU A 22 2.01 -0.16 8.81
N SER A 23 1.96 -0.11 10.14
CA SER A 23 2.53 -1.12 11.03
C SER A 23 1.51 -1.69 12.01
N GLU A 24 0.27 -1.22 12.01
CA GLU A 24 -0.77 -1.69 12.92
C GLU A 24 -2.15 -1.62 12.29
N ALA A 25 -3.06 -2.44 12.81
CA ALA A 25 -4.48 -2.44 12.47
C ALA A 25 -5.31 -2.67 13.75
N PRO A 26 -6.56 -2.17 13.82
CA PRO A 26 -7.30 -1.52 12.74
C PRO A 26 -6.78 -0.11 12.44
N VAL A 27 -6.78 0.26 11.16
CA VAL A 27 -6.34 1.60 10.71
C VAL A 27 -7.23 2.11 9.58
N ALA A 28 -7.46 3.42 9.54
CA ALA A 28 -8.23 4.10 8.51
C ALA A 28 -7.34 4.97 7.63
N ILE A 29 -7.39 4.73 6.31
CA ILE A 29 -6.77 5.58 5.29
C ILE A 29 -7.80 6.64 4.89
N THR A 30 -7.62 7.86 5.37
CA THR A 30 -8.54 8.99 5.17
C THR A 30 -8.05 10.03 4.17
N ASN A 31 -6.82 9.88 3.66
CA ASN A 31 -6.24 10.75 2.65
C ASN A 31 -5.84 9.94 1.41
N ALA A 32 -5.88 10.58 0.25
CA ALA A 32 -5.30 10.03 -0.97
C ALA A 32 -3.79 9.85 -0.79
N GLY A 33 -3.22 8.85 -1.47
CA GLY A 33 -1.78 8.63 -1.45
C GLY A 33 -1.36 7.17 -1.54
N SER A 34 -0.06 6.95 -1.38
CA SER A 34 0.55 5.63 -1.39
C SER A 34 0.89 5.18 0.02
N TYR A 35 0.39 4.02 0.41
CA TYR A 35 0.58 3.37 1.69
C TYR A 35 1.28 2.03 1.49
N TYR A 36 2.00 1.55 2.49
CA TYR A 36 2.61 0.23 2.44
C TYR A 36 2.68 -0.46 3.79
N LEU A 37 2.59 -1.78 3.79
CA LEU A 37 2.79 -2.56 5.00
C LEU A 37 4.27 -2.70 5.33
N THR A 38 4.57 -2.62 6.63
CA THR A 38 5.90 -2.90 7.19
C THR A 38 5.96 -4.24 7.94
N GLN A 39 4.81 -4.84 8.22
CA GLN A 39 4.65 -6.15 8.86
C GLN A 39 3.27 -6.74 8.57
N ASN A 40 3.08 -8.00 8.95
CA ASN A 40 1.76 -8.64 8.93
C ASN A 40 0.82 -7.93 9.90
N LEU A 41 -0.41 -7.66 9.45
CA LEU A 41 -1.46 -7.06 10.26
C LEU A 41 -2.53 -8.08 10.60
N SER A 42 -3.08 -7.97 11.81
CA SER A 42 -4.31 -8.64 12.22
C SER A 42 -5.41 -7.59 12.32
N ASN A 43 -6.67 -7.94 12.01
CA ASN A 43 -7.85 -7.06 11.92
C ASN A 43 -8.10 -6.52 10.47
N PHE A 44 -8.50 -5.26 10.30
CA PHE A 44 -8.85 -4.68 8.99
C PHE A 44 -8.18 -3.32 8.72
N VAL A 45 -8.05 -2.97 7.43
CA VAL A 45 -7.74 -1.62 6.96
C VAL A 45 -9.00 -1.03 6.32
N ALA A 46 -9.45 0.12 6.82
CA ALA A 46 -10.54 0.87 6.24
C ALA A 46 -10.00 1.88 5.22
N ILE A 47 -10.46 1.82 3.98
CA ILE A 47 -10.11 2.79 2.94
C ILE A 47 -11.28 3.77 2.79
N ALA A 48 -11.05 5.01 3.17
CA ALA A 48 -12.05 6.09 3.22
C ALA A 48 -11.66 7.30 2.35
N ALA A 49 -10.78 7.10 1.37
CA ALA A 49 -10.38 8.10 0.39
C ALA A 49 -10.22 7.50 -1.01
N ASN A 50 -10.41 8.34 -2.03
CA ASN A 50 -10.11 8.02 -3.42
C ASN A 50 -8.60 8.08 -3.69
N ASN A 51 -8.15 7.49 -4.81
CA ASN A 51 -6.74 7.55 -5.26
C ASN A 51 -5.77 7.00 -4.20
N VAL A 52 -6.07 5.80 -3.69
CA VAL A 52 -5.27 5.10 -2.69
C VAL A 52 -4.56 3.93 -3.33
N THR A 53 -3.25 3.86 -3.14
CA THR A 53 -2.47 2.64 -3.38
C THR A 53 -2.06 2.05 -2.04
N LEU A 54 -2.48 0.82 -1.74
CA LEU A 54 -2.00 0.01 -0.62
C LEU A 54 -1.09 -1.11 -1.16
N ASP A 55 0.21 -0.97 -0.92
CA ASP A 55 1.21 -1.96 -1.26
C ASP A 55 1.48 -2.87 -0.06
N LEU A 56 1.07 -4.13 -0.12
CA LEU A 56 1.23 -5.06 1.00
C LEU A 56 2.68 -5.54 1.15
N MET A 57 3.57 -5.26 0.19
CA MET A 57 5.02 -5.53 0.27
C MET A 57 5.40 -6.99 0.65
N GLY A 58 4.55 -7.95 0.31
CA GLY A 58 4.67 -9.38 0.63
C GLY A 58 4.01 -9.80 1.95
N PHE A 59 3.52 -8.85 2.74
CA PHE A 59 2.84 -9.10 4.02
C PHE A 59 1.36 -9.44 3.84
N SER A 60 0.78 -9.91 4.94
CA SER A 60 -0.62 -10.33 5.02
C SER A 60 -1.45 -9.36 5.87
N ILE A 61 -2.72 -9.19 5.51
CA ILE A 61 -3.76 -8.71 6.44
C ILE A 61 -4.67 -9.90 6.74
N HIS A 62 -4.70 -10.32 8.01
CA HIS A 62 -5.55 -11.39 8.50
C HIS A 62 -6.71 -10.81 9.30
N SER A 63 -7.94 -10.97 8.82
CA SER A 63 -9.13 -10.48 9.52
C SER A 63 -9.91 -11.61 10.18
N PRO A 64 -10.04 -11.62 11.52
CA PRO A 64 -10.92 -12.59 12.18
C PRO A 64 -12.41 -12.30 11.93
N PHE A 65 -12.75 -11.18 11.29
CA PHE A 65 -14.11 -10.72 11.04
C PHE A 65 -14.59 -10.95 9.60
N GLY A 66 -13.81 -11.66 8.77
CA GLY A 66 -14.13 -11.95 7.37
C GLY A 66 -13.62 -10.91 6.37
N SER A 67 -13.61 -9.63 6.73
CA SER A 67 -13.17 -8.54 5.84
C SER A 67 -11.84 -7.94 6.29
N ALA A 68 -10.78 -8.14 5.51
CA ALA A 68 -9.46 -7.53 5.74
C ALA A 68 -9.36 -6.09 5.22
N ILE A 69 -10.15 -5.75 4.20
CA ILE A 69 -10.27 -4.41 3.64
C ILE A 69 -11.73 -4.01 3.69
N THR A 70 -12.02 -2.81 4.18
CA THR A 70 -13.38 -2.27 4.22
C THR A 70 -13.46 -0.91 3.55
N MET A 71 -14.57 -0.64 2.87
CA MET A 71 -14.89 0.66 2.28
C MET A 71 -16.33 1.00 2.68
N GLY A 72 -16.51 2.07 3.45
CA GLY A 72 -17.84 2.46 3.96
C GLY A 72 -18.69 3.23 2.94
N PHE A 73 -18.06 3.76 1.89
CA PHE A 73 -18.69 4.53 0.82
C PHE A 73 -18.01 4.19 -0.51
N PRO A 74 -18.67 4.41 -1.67
CA PRO A 74 -18.03 4.22 -2.97
C PRO A 74 -16.71 4.99 -3.08
N GLN A 75 -15.62 4.26 -3.31
CA GLN A 75 -14.29 4.82 -3.56
C GLN A 75 -13.86 4.50 -5.00
N THR A 76 -13.02 5.34 -5.58
CA THR A 76 -12.49 5.20 -6.94
C THR A 76 -10.96 5.21 -6.94
N ASN A 77 -10.38 4.55 -7.95
CA ASN A 77 -8.92 4.46 -8.14
C ASN A 77 -8.19 3.87 -6.94
N ILE A 78 -8.65 2.69 -6.50
CA ILE A 78 -8.05 1.94 -5.39
C ILE A 78 -7.21 0.80 -5.96
N VAL A 79 -5.95 0.73 -5.53
CA VAL A 79 -5.03 -0.36 -5.89
C VAL A 79 -4.59 -1.03 -4.60
N ILE A 80 -4.79 -2.34 -4.50
CA ILE A 80 -4.25 -3.18 -3.43
C ILE A 80 -3.41 -4.25 -4.10
N ARG A 81 -2.13 -4.35 -3.74
CA ARG A 81 -1.18 -5.20 -4.47
C ARG A 81 -0.11 -5.82 -3.59
N ASN A 82 0.59 -6.81 -4.14
CA ASN A 82 1.80 -7.43 -3.58
C ASN A 82 1.61 -8.01 -2.16
N GLY A 83 0.61 -8.85 -1.93
CA GLY A 83 0.49 -9.55 -0.65
C GLY A 83 -0.79 -10.35 -0.54
N PHE A 84 -1.20 -10.66 0.69
CA PHE A 84 -2.27 -11.62 0.96
C PHE A 84 -3.36 -11.04 1.86
N LEU A 85 -4.60 -11.34 1.52
CA LEU A 85 -5.76 -11.08 2.37
C LEU A 85 -6.32 -12.42 2.82
N SER A 86 -6.58 -12.60 4.11
CA SER A 86 -7.17 -13.82 4.65
C SER A 86 -8.22 -13.51 5.71
N ALA A 87 -9.18 -14.42 5.85
CA ALA A 87 -10.18 -14.41 6.90
C ALA A 87 -9.94 -15.56 7.90
N ALA A 88 -10.58 -15.52 9.06
CA ALA A 88 -10.74 -16.72 9.89
C ALA A 88 -11.63 -17.75 9.15
N ASN A 89 -11.29 -19.03 9.30
CA ASN A 89 -12.09 -20.17 8.81
C ASN A 89 -13.43 -20.29 9.55
#